data_AF-A0A812KG34-F1
#
_entry.id   AF-A0A812KG34-F1
#
_cell.length_a   1.000
_cell.length_b   1.000
_cell.length_c   1.000
_cell.angle_alpha   90.00
_cell.angle_beta   90.00
_cell.angle_gamma   90.00
#
_symmetry.space_group_name_H-M   'P 1'
#
loop_
_entity.id
_entity.type
_entity.pdbx_description
1 polymer ?
#
loop_
_entity_poly.entity_id
_entity_poly.type
_entity_poly.pdbx_seq_one_letter_code
_entity_poly.pdbx_strand_id
1 'polypeptide(L)'
;SEYQLRAKAHQDFGVFTVLARCPGTDSGKVKCGQSGALEVRLPSGEWACVPARREELTVMPGTLIEYLTAGRCRGVMHRVSNPRPGVAADSRRLSVTFVVKPDYTAPAVPPDSDLEDSTTPTLGDLWRVGWQEKQRLTGTMSHGDAVQQFRRHRQELRERLLLQNVLKHATP
;
A
#
# COMPACT_ATOMS: atom_id res chain seq x y z
N SER A 1 -13.10 -25.77 -0.25
CA SER A 1 -13.30 -24.64 0.68
C SER A 1 -12.24 -23.59 0.38
N GLU A 2 -12.64 -22.33 0.18
CA GLU A 2 -11.66 -21.23 0.11
C GLU A 2 -10.94 -21.11 1.46
N TYR A 3 -9.61 -21.10 1.45
CA TYR A 3 -8.82 -20.87 2.66
C TYR A 3 -9.10 -19.44 3.16
N GLN A 4 -9.79 -19.30 4.28
CA GLN A 4 -10.09 -18.01 4.93
C GLN A 4 -8.78 -17.34 5.39
N LEU A 5 -8.21 -16.44 4.59
CA LEU A 5 -6.96 -15.76 4.93
C LEU A 5 -7.07 -14.99 6.25
N ARG A 6 -5.99 -14.97 7.05
CA ARG A 6 -5.90 -14.13 8.27
C ARG A 6 -5.94 -12.65 7.92
N ALA A 7 -5.36 -12.28 6.78
CA ALA A 7 -5.57 -11.00 6.13
C ALA A 7 -5.71 -11.21 4.62
N LYS A 8 -6.79 -10.67 4.05
CA LYS A 8 -7.05 -10.72 2.60
C LYS A 8 -5.99 -9.94 1.83
N ALA A 9 -5.88 -10.21 0.52
CA ALA A 9 -4.98 -9.48 -0.36
C ALA A 9 -5.35 -7.99 -0.44
N HIS A 10 -4.40 -7.11 -0.15
CA HIS A 10 -4.56 -5.66 -0.21
C HIS A 10 -3.21 -4.94 -0.41
N GLN A 11 -3.28 -3.64 -0.67
CA GLN A 11 -2.13 -2.73 -0.59
C GLN A 11 -2.37 -1.76 0.56
N ASP A 12 -1.31 -1.39 1.25
CA ASP A 12 -1.40 -0.32 2.26
C ASP A 12 -1.58 1.03 1.60
N PHE A 13 -2.31 1.93 2.26
CA PHE A 13 -2.60 3.24 1.71
C PHE A 13 -1.63 4.35 2.15
N GLY A 14 -0.80 4.08 3.16
CA GLY A 14 0.21 5.04 3.64
C GLY A 14 1.37 5.20 2.66
N VAL A 15 2.36 6.01 3.05
CA VAL A 15 3.60 6.17 2.28
C VAL A 15 4.38 4.85 2.33
N PHE A 16 4.68 4.37 3.54
CA PHE A 16 5.24 3.05 3.79
C PHE A 16 4.76 2.50 5.13
N THR A 17 4.78 1.18 5.21
CA THR A 17 4.51 0.41 6.42
C THR A 17 5.80 -0.24 6.89
N VAL A 18 6.14 -0.05 8.16
CA VAL A 18 7.26 -0.70 8.85
C VAL A 18 6.69 -1.75 9.79
N LEU A 19 7.16 -2.99 9.66
CA LEU A 19 6.74 -4.11 10.49
C LEU A 19 7.93 -4.64 11.28
N ALA A 20 7.80 -4.64 12.60
CA ALA A 20 8.60 -5.49 13.47
C ALA A 20 7.84 -6.80 13.69
N ARG A 21 8.44 -7.94 13.33
CA ARG A 21 7.77 -9.24 13.35
C ARG A 21 8.58 -10.22 14.18
N CYS A 22 7.94 -10.93 15.11
CA CYS A 22 8.57 -12.06 15.76
C CYS A 22 8.85 -13.16 14.72
N PRO A 23 10.09 -13.68 14.65
CA PRO A 23 10.39 -14.83 13.82
C PRO A 23 9.49 -16.02 14.22
N GLY A 24 8.77 -16.59 13.26
CA GLY A 24 7.93 -17.77 13.43
C GLY A 24 8.33 -18.89 12.48
N THR A 25 7.39 -19.75 12.10
CA THR A 25 7.56 -20.78 11.05
C THR A 25 7.85 -20.20 9.65
N ASP A 26 7.86 -18.86 9.54
CA ASP A 26 8.33 -18.02 8.43
C ASP A 26 9.80 -18.27 8.03
N SER A 27 10.55 -19.09 8.79
CA SER A 27 11.99 -19.36 8.64
C SER A 27 12.38 -20.22 7.42
N GLY A 28 11.61 -20.19 6.33
CA GLY A 28 11.96 -20.81 5.05
C GLY A 28 11.59 -22.28 4.88
N LYS A 29 10.99 -22.94 5.88
CA LYS A 29 10.51 -24.34 5.76
C LYS A 29 9.11 -24.47 5.16
N VAL A 30 8.34 -23.38 5.08
CA VAL A 30 6.92 -23.42 4.69
C VAL A 30 6.66 -22.65 3.39
N LYS A 31 5.88 -23.25 2.50
CA LYS A 31 5.51 -22.70 1.19
C LYS A 31 4.48 -21.56 1.30
N CYS A 32 4.49 -20.65 0.32
CA CYS A 32 3.46 -19.62 0.14
C CYS A 32 2.05 -20.24 0.11
N GLY A 33 1.09 -19.57 0.74
CA GLY A 33 -0.28 -20.04 0.94
C GLY A 33 -0.47 -20.94 2.15
N GLN A 34 0.60 -21.41 2.79
CA GLN A 34 0.56 -22.38 3.90
C GLN A 34 1.41 -21.96 5.12
N SER A 35 2.21 -20.91 4.98
CA SER A 35 3.14 -20.41 6.00
C SER A 35 2.43 -19.83 7.21
N GLY A 36 1.23 -19.27 7.01
CA GLY A 36 0.64 -18.42 8.02
C GLY A 36 1.34 -17.06 8.12
N ALA A 37 2.25 -16.74 7.19
CA ALA A 37 3.13 -15.58 7.23
C ALA A 37 2.66 -14.48 6.27
N LEU A 38 3.36 -13.34 6.32
CA LEU A 38 3.24 -12.26 5.35
C LEU A 38 3.69 -12.76 3.97
N GLU A 39 2.87 -12.52 2.96
CA GLU A 39 3.16 -12.85 1.57
C GLU A 39 2.96 -11.62 0.70
N VAL A 40 3.84 -11.42 -0.27
CA VAL A 40 3.79 -10.33 -1.25
C VAL A 40 3.60 -10.87 -2.65
N ARG A 41 2.91 -10.12 -3.50
CA ARG A 41 2.74 -10.47 -4.90
C ARG A 41 3.88 -9.86 -5.72
N LEU A 42 4.67 -10.72 -6.36
CA LEU A 42 5.77 -10.35 -7.24
C LEU A 42 5.25 -9.79 -8.57
N PRO A 43 6.09 -9.09 -9.35
CA PRO A 43 5.74 -8.62 -10.70
C PRO A 43 5.29 -9.76 -11.64
N SER A 44 5.80 -10.98 -11.45
CA SER A 44 5.35 -12.18 -12.17
C SER A 44 3.89 -12.56 -11.88
N GLY A 45 3.28 -11.96 -10.86
CA GLY A 45 1.94 -12.28 -10.37
C GLY A 45 1.92 -13.37 -9.30
N GLU A 46 3.05 -14.03 -9.05
CA GLU A 46 3.23 -15.07 -8.05
C GLU A 46 3.31 -14.50 -6.63
N TRP A 47 2.95 -15.33 -5.63
CA TRP A 47 3.07 -14.97 -4.22
C TRP A 47 4.39 -15.48 -3.64
N ALA A 48 5.08 -14.63 -2.89
CA ALA A 48 6.32 -14.96 -2.18
C ALA A 48 6.18 -14.68 -0.68
N CYS A 49 6.66 -15.59 0.16
CA CYS A 49 6.76 -15.38 1.61
C CYS A 49 7.80 -14.29 1.91
N VAL A 50 7.48 -13.41 2.86
CA VAL A 50 8.45 -12.45 3.40
C VAL A 50 9.01 -13.01 4.71
N PRO A 51 10.29 -13.41 4.76
CA PRO A 51 10.87 -13.97 5.97
C PRO A 51 10.84 -12.96 7.11
N ALA A 52 10.58 -13.41 8.33
CA ALA A 52 10.76 -12.63 9.55
C ALA A 52 12.02 -13.13 10.24
N ARG A 53 13.03 -12.26 10.39
CA ARG A 53 14.28 -12.58 11.06
C ARG A 53 14.48 -11.66 12.26
N ARG A 54 15.30 -12.12 13.21
CA ARG A 54 15.65 -11.32 14.37
C ARG A 54 16.42 -10.07 13.90
N GLU A 55 16.18 -8.94 14.56
CA GLU A 55 16.87 -7.66 14.28
C GLU A 55 16.62 -7.10 12.86
N GLU A 56 15.62 -7.62 12.14
CA GLU A 56 15.20 -7.07 10.86
C GLU A 56 13.82 -6.42 10.95
N LEU A 57 13.67 -5.31 10.22
CA LEU A 57 12.38 -4.67 9.97
C LEU A 57 11.96 -4.95 8.53
N THR A 58 10.68 -5.24 8.33
CA THR A 58 10.10 -5.30 6.99
C THR A 58 9.53 -3.94 6.63
N VAL A 59 9.97 -3.36 5.51
CA VAL A 59 9.43 -2.10 5.00
C VAL A 59 8.70 -2.37 3.69
N MET A 60 7.44 -1.94 3.60
CA MET A 60 6.62 -2.08 2.41
C MET A 60 6.11 -0.71 1.95
N PRO A 61 6.31 -0.33 0.68
CA PRO A 61 5.69 0.86 0.13
C PRO A 61 4.18 0.66 0.03
N GLY A 62 3.43 1.72 0.36
CA GLY A 62 1.99 1.78 0.13
C GLY A 62 1.65 2.46 -1.19
N THR A 63 0.36 2.67 -1.43
CA THR A 63 -0.11 3.32 -2.66
C THR A 63 0.19 4.81 -2.70
N LEU A 64 0.46 5.45 -1.55
CA LEU A 64 0.74 6.88 -1.51
C LEU A 64 2.14 7.21 -2.05
N ILE A 65 3.17 6.44 -1.71
CA ILE A 65 4.49 6.68 -2.28
C ILE A 65 4.48 6.42 -3.79
N GLU A 66 3.67 5.47 -4.28
CA GLU A 66 3.47 5.27 -5.72
C GLU A 66 2.93 6.51 -6.39
N TYR A 67 1.97 7.16 -5.78
CA TYR A 67 1.42 8.41 -6.28
C TYR A 67 2.43 9.56 -6.24
N LEU A 68 3.04 9.80 -5.08
CA LEU A 68 4.00 10.90 -4.87
C LEU A 68 5.24 10.76 -5.75
N THR A 69 5.57 9.54 -6.18
CA THR A 69 6.73 9.27 -7.03
C THR A 69 6.37 9.03 -8.50
N ALA A 70 5.16 9.39 -8.92
CA ALA A 70 4.71 9.20 -10.31
C ALA A 70 4.84 7.73 -10.80
N GLY A 71 4.66 6.77 -9.89
CA GLY A 71 4.76 5.34 -10.18
C GLY A 71 6.16 4.74 -10.12
N ARG A 72 7.20 5.52 -9.75
CA ARG A 72 8.58 5.01 -9.60
C ARG A 72 8.70 4.03 -8.44
N CYS A 73 7.94 4.22 -7.36
CA CYS A 73 7.89 3.31 -6.22
C CYS A 73 6.51 2.64 -6.11
N ARG A 74 6.36 1.39 -6.54
CA ARG A 74 5.03 0.73 -6.57
C ARG A 74 4.61 0.24 -5.20
N GLY A 75 3.34 0.45 -4.83
CA GLY A 75 2.77 -0.10 -3.62
C GLY A 75 2.73 -1.63 -3.66
N VAL A 76 3.05 -2.30 -2.56
CA VAL A 76 3.13 -3.77 -2.52
C VAL A 76 1.78 -4.39 -2.20
N MET A 77 1.29 -5.23 -3.12
CA MET A 77 0.16 -6.11 -2.86
C MET A 77 0.61 -7.23 -1.93
N HIS A 78 -0.04 -7.37 -0.79
CA HIS A 78 0.32 -8.33 0.23
C HIS A 78 -0.91 -8.97 0.88
N ARG A 79 -0.69 -10.11 1.55
CA ARG A 79 -1.71 -10.85 2.29
C ARG A 79 -1.07 -11.58 3.46
N VAL A 80 -1.90 -12.16 4.33
CA VAL A 80 -1.42 -13.10 5.36
C VAL A 80 -2.21 -14.39 5.26
N SER A 81 -1.52 -15.46 4.86
CA SER A 81 -2.13 -16.78 4.72
C SER A 81 -2.51 -17.39 6.07
N ASN A 82 -3.34 -18.43 6.04
CA ASN A 82 -3.50 -19.29 7.21
C ASN A 82 -2.34 -20.29 7.26
N PRO A 83 -1.84 -20.61 8.46
CA PRO A 83 -0.96 -21.76 8.60
C PRO A 83 -1.72 -23.04 8.26
N ARG A 84 -1.03 -24.02 7.68
CA ARG A 84 -1.61 -25.36 7.49
C ARG A 84 -1.99 -26.01 8.83
N PRO A 85 -2.97 -26.93 8.86
CA PRO A 85 -3.25 -27.74 10.05
C PRO A 85 -1.99 -28.44 10.58
N GLY A 86 -1.84 -28.55 11.90
CA GLY A 86 -0.70 -29.22 12.54
C GLY A 86 0.54 -28.36 12.81
N VAL A 87 0.62 -27.13 12.29
CA VAL A 87 1.69 -26.17 12.63
C VAL A 87 1.16 -24.89 13.31
N ALA A 88 -0.15 -24.82 13.55
CA ALA A 88 -0.82 -23.61 14.04
C ALA A 88 -0.31 -23.15 15.43
N ALA A 89 0.08 -24.08 16.31
CA ALA A 89 0.63 -23.79 17.63
C ALA A 89 1.97 -23.04 17.56
N ASP A 90 2.81 -23.40 16.59
CA ASP A 90 4.10 -22.76 16.28
C ASP A 90 3.96 -21.55 15.34
N SER A 91 2.77 -21.34 14.79
CA SER A 91 2.43 -20.22 13.89
C SER A 91 1.80 -19.04 14.65
N ARG A 92 1.92 -19.03 16.00
CA ARG A 92 1.62 -17.85 16.81
C ARG A 92 2.65 -16.79 16.47
N ARG A 93 2.15 -15.63 16.07
CA ARG A 93 2.98 -14.51 15.63
C ARG A 93 2.48 -13.23 16.27
N LEU A 94 3.41 -12.35 16.56
CA LEU A 94 3.14 -10.97 16.90
C LEU A 94 3.84 -10.10 15.86
N SER A 95 3.11 -9.12 15.36
CA SER A 95 3.67 -8.07 14.51
C SER A 95 3.27 -6.72 15.08
N VAL A 96 4.23 -5.83 15.22
CA VAL A 96 3.98 -4.42 15.51
C VAL A 96 4.10 -3.66 14.19
N THR A 97 3.05 -2.91 13.86
CA THR A 97 2.93 -2.18 12.60
C THR A 97 3.03 -0.69 12.88
N PHE A 98 3.92 0.00 12.16
CA PHE A 98 3.98 1.44 12.10
C PHE A 98 3.72 1.90 10.66
N VAL A 99 2.70 2.73 10.45
CA VAL A 99 2.30 3.19 9.11
C VAL A 99 2.56 4.69 9.01
N VAL A 100 3.40 5.09 8.06
CA VAL A 100 3.63 6.52 7.79
C VAL A 100 2.47 7.07 6.97
N LYS A 101 1.81 8.07 7.53
CA LYS A 101 0.71 8.81 6.92
C LYS A 101 1.23 10.17 6.46
N PRO A 102 0.63 10.77 5.42
CA PRO A 102 0.99 12.11 4.98
C PRO A 102 0.45 13.17 5.94
N ASP A 103 0.90 14.40 5.74
CA ASP A 103 0.08 15.57 6.05
C ASP A 103 -1.15 15.57 5.14
N TYR A 104 -2.34 15.48 5.73
CA TYR A 104 -3.59 15.46 4.97
C TYR A 104 -3.95 16.81 4.35
N THR A 105 -3.32 17.90 4.78
CA THR A 105 -3.53 19.23 4.22
C THR A 105 -2.65 19.51 3.01
N ALA A 106 -1.62 18.68 2.77
CA ALA A 106 -0.74 18.84 1.64
C ALA A 106 -1.47 18.65 0.30
N PRO A 107 -1.08 19.38 -0.75
CA PRO A 107 -1.59 19.20 -2.11
C PRO A 107 -1.43 17.75 -2.58
N ALA A 108 -2.47 17.19 -3.19
CA ALA A 108 -2.40 15.88 -3.82
C ALA A 108 -1.81 16.01 -5.22
N VAL A 109 -0.50 16.22 -5.26
CA VAL A 109 0.36 16.14 -6.44
C VAL A 109 1.73 15.59 -6.00
N PRO A 110 2.56 15.08 -6.92
CA PRO A 110 3.94 14.74 -6.61
C PRO A 110 4.69 15.97 -6.08
N PRO A 111 5.57 15.81 -5.08
CA PRO A 111 6.46 16.88 -4.66
C PRO A 111 7.27 17.39 -5.86
N ASP A 112 7.54 18.69 -5.88
CA ASP A 112 8.31 19.39 -6.92
C ASP A 112 7.71 19.31 -8.34
N SER A 113 6.42 18.98 -8.46
CA SER A 113 5.71 19.05 -9.74
C SER A 113 5.05 20.40 -9.96
N ASP A 114 5.10 20.91 -11.20
CA ASP A 114 4.42 22.15 -11.61
C ASP A 114 2.90 21.92 -11.84
N LEU A 115 2.31 20.95 -11.15
CA LEU A 115 0.93 20.48 -11.35
C LEU A 115 -0.05 21.03 -10.32
N GLU A 116 0.46 21.66 -9.26
CA GLU A 116 -0.35 22.32 -8.25
C GLU A 116 -0.98 23.61 -8.82
N ASP A 117 -2.28 23.75 -8.58
CA ASP A 117 -3.07 24.92 -8.91
C ASP A 117 -4.19 25.12 -7.88
N SER A 118 -4.97 26.18 -8.03
CA SER A 118 -6.07 26.52 -7.11
C SER A 118 -7.21 25.49 -7.04
N THR A 119 -7.23 24.51 -7.94
CA THR A 119 -8.22 23.42 -7.98
C THR A 119 -7.65 22.09 -7.48
N THR A 120 -6.36 22.06 -7.14
CA THR A 120 -5.67 20.87 -6.67
C THR A 120 -6.22 20.46 -5.31
N PRO A 121 -6.78 19.24 -5.16
CA PRO A 121 -7.35 18.83 -3.89
C PRO A 121 -6.23 18.44 -2.91
N THR A 122 -6.55 18.38 -1.62
CA THR A 122 -5.59 17.91 -0.62
C THR A 122 -5.46 16.39 -0.63
N LEU A 123 -4.39 15.85 -0.02
CA LEU A 123 -4.27 14.41 0.24
C LEU A 123 -5.41 13.89 1.15
N GLY A 124 -5.98 14.74 2.00
CA GLY A 124 -7.18 14.44 2.78
C GLY A 124 -8.44 14.29 1.94
N ASP A 125 -8.53 14.99 0.81
CA ASP A 125 -9.71 14.99 -0.04
C ASP A 125 -9.82 13.79 -0.98
N LEU A 126 -8.68 13.25 -1.41
CA LEU A 126 -8.62 12.30 -2.53
C LEU A 126 -8.34 10.85 -2.14
N TRP A 127 -8.04 10.58 -0.88
CA TRP A 127 -7.50 9.27 -0.48
C TRP A 127 -8.41 8.49 0.45
N ARG A 128 -8.30 7.16 0.39
CA ARG A 128 -8.95 6.25 1.36
C ARG A 128 -8.46 6.45 2.81
N VAL A 129 -7.29 7.08 2.98
CA VAL A 129 -6.72 7.45 4.29
C VAL A 129 -7.40 8.70 4.84
N GLY A 130 -7.51 9.75 4.00
CA GLY A 130 -8.32 10.92 4.28
C GLY A 130 -9.79 10.57 4.36
N TRP A 131 -10.29 9.53 3.68
CA TRP A 131 -11.68 9.08 3.76
C TRP A 131 -12.07 8.61 5.15
N GLN A 132 -11.23 7.89 5.88
CA GLN A 132 -11.59 7.52 7.27
C GLN A 132 -11.74 8.76 8.12
N GLU A 133 -10.87 9.75 7.93
CA GLU A 133 -10.90 11.03 8.63
C GLU A 133 -12.08 11.92 8.17
N LYS A 134 -12.32 12.01 6.87
CA LYS A 134 -13.43 12.74 6.23
C LYS A 134 -14.75 12.09 6.53
N GLN A 135 -14.85 10.76 6.54
CA GLN A 135 -16.03 10.04 7.00
C GLN A 135 -16.26 10.24 8.49
N ARG A 136 -15.20 10.28 9.32
CA ARG A 136 -15.29 10.63 10.74
C ARG A 136 -15.75 12.07 10.94
N LEU A 137 -15.31 13.00 10.10
CA LEU A 137 -15.59 14.44 10.22
C LEU A 137 -16.91 14.87 9.58
N THR A 138 -17.31 14.28 8.45
CA THR A 138 -18.45 14.72 7.64
C THR A 138 -19.55 13.68 7.51
N GLY A 139 -19.26 12.38 7.65
CA GLY A 139 -20.25 11.29 7.53
C GLY A 139 -20.82 11.07 6.12
N THR A 140 -20.35 11.79 5.10
CA THR A 140 -21.02 11.92 3.80
C THR A 140 -20.47 11.04 2.66
N MET A 141 -19.40 10.28 2.86
CA MET A 141 -18.71 9.59 1.76
C MET A 141 -18.69 8.08 1.96
N SER A 142 -19.15 7.31 0.97
CA SER A 142 -19.02 5.85 1.04
C SER A 142 -17.57 5.42 0.75
N HIS A 143 -17.20 4.26 1.29
CA HIS A 143 -15.89 3.66 1.01
C HIS A 143 -15.68 3.38 -0.48
N GLY A 144 -16.75 3.01 -1.21
CA GLY A 144 -16.67 2.72 -2.64
C GLY A 144 -16.36 3.98 -3.45
N ASP A 145 -17.02 5.08 -3.13
CA ASP A 145 -16.86 6.35 -3.85
C ASP A 145 -15.46 6.92 -3.67
N ALA A 146 -14.93 6.88 -2.43
CA ALA A 146 -13.57 7.31 -2.13
C ALA A 146 -12.52 6.53 -2.97
N VAL A 147 -12.76 5.25 -3.21
CA VAL A 147 -11.87 4.40 -4.00
C VAL A 147 -11.92 4.74 -5.48
N GLN A 148 -13.11 4.99 -6.01
CA GLN A 148 -13.28 5.36 -7.41
C GLN A 148 -12.70 6.74 -7.69
N GLN A 149 -12.95 7.72 -6.81
CA GLN A 149 -12.37 9.05 -6.90
C GLN A 149 -10.85 8.98 -6.90
N PHE A 150 -10.27 8.23 -5.96
CA PHE A 150 -8.83 8.04 -5.88
C PHE A 150 -8.24 7.44 -7.17
N ARG A 151 -8.87 6.38 -7.69
CA ARG A 151 -8.41 5.72 -8.92
C ARG A 151 -8.44 6.65 -10.12
N ARG A 152 -9.48 7.48 -10.25
CA ARG A 152 -9.64 8.47 -11.31
C ARG A 152 -8.55 9.53 -11.25
N HIS A 153 -8.41 10.19 -10.10
CA HIS A 153 -7.40 11.23 -9.90
C HIS A 153 -5.97 10.71 -10.15
N ARG A 154 -5.68 9.50 -9.69
CA ARG A 154 -4.38 8.85 -9.95
C ARG A 154 -4.11 8.64 -11.44
N GLN A 155 -5.14 8.28 -12.22
CA GLN A 155 -5.01 8.08 -13.66
C GLN A 155 -4.78 9.43 -14.37
N GLU A 156 -5.60 10.45 -14.06
CA GLU A 156 -5.49 11.79 -14.63
C GLU A 156 -4.12 12.43 -14.34
N LEU A 157 -3.64 12.33 -13.10
CA LEU A 157 -2.32 12.82 -12.73
C LEU A 157 -1.21 12.11 -13.52
N ARG A 158 -1.31 10.78 -13.67
CA ARG A 158 -0.32 10.00 -14.44
C ARG A 158 -0.26 10.46 -15.89
N GLU A 159 -1.41 10.75 -16.50
CA GLU A 159 -1.48 11.29 -17.86
C GLU A 159 -0.86 12.69 -17.95
N ARG A 160 -1.15 13.58 -16.99
CA ARG A 160 -0.54 14.92 -16.90
C ARG A 160 0.98 14.85 -16.77
N LEU A 161 1.51 13.95 -15.94
CA LEU A 161 2.95 13.75 -15.75
C LEU A 161 3.64 13.18 -17.00
N LEU A 162 2.98 12.27 -17.71
CA LEU A 162 3.49 11.76 -18.98
C LEU A 162 3.56 12.87 -20.03
N LEU A 163 2.51 13.68 -20.14
CA LEU A 163 2.49 14.85 -21.04
C LEU A 163 3.58 15.86 -20.69
N GLN A 164 3.77 16.18 -19.41
CA GLN A 164 4.85 17.07 -18.97
C GLN A 164 6.24 16.51 -19.33
N ASN A 165 6.49 15.22 -19.12
CA ASN A 165 7.77 14.62 -19.49
C ASN A 165 7.99 14.65 -21.00
N VAL A 166 6.95 14.40 -21.81
CA VAL A 166 7.03 14.52 -23.27
C VAL A 166 7.37 15.96 -23.65
N LEU A 167 6.70 16.96 -23.09
CA LEU A 167 6.96 18.38 -23.38
C LEU A 167 8.36 18.83 -22.94
N LYS A 168 8.82 18.41 -21.76
CA LYS A 168 10.16 18.71 -21.23
C LYS A 168 11.30 18.08 -22.06
N HIS A 169 11.01 17.04 -22.85
CA HIS A 169 11.98 16.37 -23.73
C HIS A 169 11.73 16.60 -25.23
N ALA A 170 10.68 17.35 -25.59
CA ALA A 170 10.33 17.70 -26.97
C ALA A 170 10.90 19.06 -27.41
N THR A 171 11.55 19.80 -26.51
CA THR A 171 12.30 21.02 -26.84
C THR A 171 13.77 20.66 -27.07
N PRO A 172 14.35 20.98 -28.25
CA PRO A 172 15.75 20.69 -28.57
C PRO A 172 16.74 21.56 -27.80
#